data_AF-A0A7J5EZ81-F1
#
_entry.id   AF-A0A7J5EZ81-F1
#
_cell.length_a   1.000
_cell.length_b   1.000
_cell.length_c   1.000
_cell.angle_alpha   90.00
_cell.angle_beta   90.00
_cell.angle_gamma   90.00
#
_symmetry.space_group_name_H-M   'P 1'
#
loop_
_entity.id
_entity.type
_entity.pdbx_description
1 polymer ?
#
loop_
_entity_poly.entity_id
_entity_poly.type
_entity_poly.pdbx_seq_one_letter_code
_entity_poly.pdbx_strand_id
1 'polypeptide(L)'
;MARANWIDDDNHPDLDAHVGQLEHFAQAIADGHVDEAEMARQEENLIAAMRAVESSLSDEQHAKVTRLLAEIAAYTVMQMMHDMAQAKVQRAVK
;
A
#
# COMPACT_ATOMS: atom_id res chain seq x y z
N MET A 1 4.55 14.35 -16.57
CA MET A 1 5.25 14.13 -15.29
C MET A 1 6.26 13.01 -15.50
N ALA A 2 7.51 13.19 -15.07
CA ALA A 2 8.49 12.09 -15.09
C ALA A 2 7.99 10.97 -14.16
N ARG A 3 8.17 9.70 -14.54
CA ARG A 3 7.80 8.57 -13.69
C ARG A 3 8.62 8.65 -12.40
N ALA A 4 7.95 8.71 -11.25
CA ALA A 4 8.62 8.48 -9.98
C ALA A 4 9.08 7.02 -9.94
N ASN A 5 10.34 6.79 -9.56
CA ASN A 5 10.85 5.44 -9.37
C ASN A 5 10.19 4.84 -8.13
N TRP A 6 9.94 3.52 -8.16
CA TRP A 6 9.44 2.79 -7.00
C TRP A 6 10.48 2.62 -5.88
N ILE A 7 11.72 3.04 -6.11
CA ILE A 7 12.86 2.97 -5.20
C ILE A 7 13.61 4.30 -5.34
N ASP A 8 13.93 4.95 -4.22
CA ASP A 8 14.91 6.03 -4.18
C ASP A 8 16.22 5.53 -3.52
N ASP A 9 17.31 6.28 -3.69
CA ASP A 9 18.65 5.83 -3.25
C ASP A 9 18.83 5.90 -1.71
N ASP A 10 17.90 6.50 -0.98
CA ASP A 10 17.99 6.73 0.47
C ASP A 10 17.01 5.88 1.29
N ASN A 11 15.96 5.31 0.68
CA ASN A 11 14.90 4.58 1.36
C ASN A 11 14.40 3.37 0.55
N HIS A 12 14.02 2.35 1.34
CA HIS A 12 13.09 1.28 1.01
C HIS A 12 11.91 1.79 0.15
N PRO A 13 11.22 0.95 -0.65
CA PRO A 13 10.26 1.44 -1.65
C PRO A 13 9.30 2.49 -1.06
N ASP A 14 9.39 3.73 -1.55
CA ASP A 14 8.58 4.86 -1.08
C ASP A 14 7.17 4.76 -1.66
N LEU A 15 6.43 3.77 -1.15
CA LEU A 15 5.03 3.56 -1.50
C LEU A 15 4.14 4.59 -0.79
N ASP A 16 4.61 5.21 0.29
CA ASP A 16 3.87 6.24 1.03
C ASP A 16 3.69 7.51 0.20
N ALA A 17 4.70 7.93 -0.56
CA ALA A 17 4.55 9.02 -1.53
C ALA A 17 3.52 8.69 -2.65
N HIS A 18 3.36 7.42 -3.00
CA HIS A 18 2.34 6.96 -3.96
C HIS A 18 0.95 6.85 -3.32
N VAL A 19 0.87 6.42 -2.07
CA VAL A 19 -0.38 6.32 -1.30
C VAL A 19 -0.92 7.72 -0.94
N GLY A 20 -0.05 8.68 -0.62
CA GLY A 20 -0.42 10.07 -0.37
C GLY A 20 -1.04 10.79 -1.58
N GLN A 21 -0.87 10.24 -2.80
CA GLN A 21 -1.53 10.72 -4.02
C GLN A 21 -2.93 10.11 -4.24
N LEU A 22 -3.32 9.11 -3.44
CA LEU A 22 -4.67 8.57 -3.43
C LEU A 22 -5.54 9.47 -2.57
N GLU A 23 -6.27 10.41 -3.21
CA GLU A 23 -7.13 11.38 -2.50
C GLU A 23 -8.09 10.73 -1.50
N HIS A 24 -8.54 9.50 -1.77
CA HIS A 24 -9.47 8.74 -0.94
C HIS A 24 -8.80 8.23 0.35
N PHE A 25 -7.51 7.91 0.31
CA PHE A 25 -6.74 7.48 1.47
C PHE A 25 -6.44 8.66 2.41
N ALA A 26 -6.09 9.82 1.84
CA ALA A 26 -5.84 11.03 2.62
C ALA A 26 -7.09 11.49 3.41
N GLN A 27 -8.29 11.26 2.88
CA GLN A 27 -9.55 11.56 3.58
C GLN A 27 -9.86 10.57 4.70
N ALA A 28 -9.74 9.26 4.45
CA ALA A 28 -10.06 8.20 5.42
C ALA A 28 -9.05 8.09 6.60
N ILE A 29 -7.86 8.69 6.46
CA ILE A 29 -6.90 8.81 7.58
C ILE A 29 -7.10 10.12 8.37
N ALA A 30 -7.68 11.16 7.77
CA ALA A 30 -7.82 12.48 8.39
C ALA A 30 -8.83 12.52 9.54
N ASP A 31 -9.85 11.67 9.51
CA ASP A 31 -10.85 11.48 10.58
C ASP A 31 -10.48 10.35 11.55
N GLY A 32 -9.46 9.55 11.22
CA GLY A 32 -8.93 8.48 12.06
C GLY A 32 -9.84 7.26 12.16
N HIS A 33 -10.84 7.12 11.29
CA HIS A 33 -11.78 6.02 11.29
C HIS A 33 -12.06 5.54 9.87
N VAL A 34 -11.65 4.32 9.56
CA VAL A 34 -12.03 3.68 8.29
C VAL A 34 -13.25 2.81 8.54
N ASP A 35 -14.40 3.19 7.97
CA ASP A 35 -15.64 2.41 8.09
C ASP A 35 -15.76 1.28 7.04
N GLU A 36 -16.80 0.46 7.15
CA GLU A 36 -17.04 -0.66 6.23
C GLU A 36 -17.26 -0.20 4.78
N ALA A 37 -17.92 0.94 4.58
CA ALA A 37 -18.19 1.47 3.24
C ALA A 37 -16.90 2.02 2.59
N GLU A 38 -16.03 2.63 3.39
CA GLU A 38 -14.72 3.09 2.94
C GLU A 38 -13.80 1.95 2.57
N MET A 39 -13.79 0.86 3.36
CA MET A 39 -13.07 -0.35 3.01
C MET A 39 -13.59 -0.98 1.72
N ALA A 40 -14.91 -1.11 1.56
CA ALA A 40 -15.50 -1.66 0.34
C ALA A 40 -15.13 -0.82 -0.90
N ARG A 41 -15.17 0.50 -0.79
CA ARG A 41 -14.76 1.42 -1.86
C ARG A 41 -13.27 1.27 -2.20
N GLN A 42 -12.40 1.08 -1.20
CA GLN A 42 -10.98 0.85 -1.45
C GLN A 42 -10.73 -0.50 -2.13
N GLU A 43 -11.47 -1.55 -1.77
CA GLU A 43 -11.42 -2.84 -2.45
C GLU A 43 -11.86 -2.72 -3.92
N GLU A 44 -12.96 -2.01 -4.20
CA GLU A 44 -13.40 -1.74 -5.57
C GLU A 44 -12.34 -1.01 -6.39
N ASN A 45 -11.71 0.02 -5.81
CA ASN A 45 -10.62 0.77 -6.44
C ASN A 45 -9.42 -0.13 -6.75
N LEU A 46 -9.04 -1.01 -5.81
CA LEU A 46 -7.96 -1.97 -6.01
C LEU A 46 -8.27 -2.94 -7.15
N ILE A 47 -9.47 -3.51 -7.19
CA ILE A 47 -9.90 -4.42 -8.25
C ILE A 47 -9.87 -3.72 -9.61
N ALA A 48 -10.35 -2.48 -9.70
CA ALA A 48 -10.34 -1.70 -10.93
C ALA A 48 -8.90 -1.44 -11.42
N ALA A 49 -8.00 -1.06 -10.52
CA ALA A 49 -6.59 -0.83 -10.84
C ALA A 49 -5.89 -2.12 -11.30
N MET A 50 -6.11 -3.24 -10.62
CA MET A 50 -5.54 -4.53 -11.01
C MET A 50 -5.99 -4.95 -12.42
N ARG A 51 -7.29 -4.84 -12.73
CA ARG A 51 -7.84 -5.19 -14.06
C ARG A 51 -7.29 -4.29 -15.17
N ALA A 52 -7.13 -3.00 -14.90
CA ALA A 52 -6.60 -2.05 -15.87
C ALA A 52 -5.15 -2.37 -16.27
N VAL A 53 -4.35 -2.89 -15.33
CA VAL A 53 -2.96 -3.27 -15.58
C VAL A 53 -2.86 -4.67 -16.15
N GLU A 54 -3.54 -5.65 -15.56
CA GLU A 54 -3.41 -7.08 -15.87
C GLU A 54 -3.58 -7.41 -17.36
N SER A 55 -4.58 -6.81 -18.02
CA SER A 55 -4.86 -7.05 -19.44
C SER A 55 -3.79 -6.52 -20.40
N SER A 56 -2.90 -5.64 -19.92
CA SER A 56 -1.83 -5.02 -20.71
C SER A 56 -0.49 -5.73 -20.60
N LEU A 57 -0.37 -6.72 -19.71
CA LEU A 57 0.87 -7.42 -19.41
C LEU A 57 0.99 -8.71 -20.24
N SER A 58 2.20 -9.01 -20.72
CA SER A 58 2.54 -10.39 -21.13
C SER A 58 2.59 -11.32 -19.91
N ASP A 59 2.53 -12.63 -20.13
CA ASP A 59 2.62 -13.62 -19.04
C ASP A 59 3.87 -13.43 -18.17
N GLU A 60 5.03 -13.10 -18.78
CA GLU A 60 6.27 -12.85 -18.04
C GLU A 60 6.19 -11.57 -17.20
N GLN A 61 5.59 -10.51 -17.75
CA GLN A 61 5.39 -9.24 -17.03
C GLN A 61 4.38 -9.42 -15.89
N HIS A 62 3.29 -10.15 -16.15
CA HIS A 62 2.28 -10.49 -15.16
C HIS A 62 2.88 -11.24 -13.98
N ALA A 63 3.72 -12.25 -14.22
CA ALA A 63 4.38 -13.01 -13.16
C ALA A 63 5.27 -12.10 -12.28
N LYS A 64 6.02 -11.17 -12.88
CA LYS A 64 6.87 -10.21 -12.15
C LYS A 64 6.05 -9.22 -11.32
N VAL A 65 4.99 -8.65 -11.90
CA VAL A 65 4.10 -7.71 -11.20
C VAL A 65 3.34 -8.41 -10.07
N THR A 66 2.84 -9.62 -10.31
CA THR A 66 2.18 -10.43 -9.28
C THR A 66 3.10 -10.70 -8.10
N ARG A 67 4.36 -11.08 -8.38
CA ARG A 67 5.36 -11.27 -7.32
C ARG A 67 5.60 -9.99 -6.52
N LEU A 68 5.69 -8.84 -7.20
CA LEU A 68 5.86 -7.55 -6.54
C LEU A 68 4.66 -7.20 -5.64
N LEU A 69 3.43 -7.32 -6.14
CA LEU A 69 2.22 -7.06 -5.37
C LEU A 69 2.14 -7.93 -4.11
N ALA A 70 2.50 -9.21 -4.22
CA ALA A 70 2.53 -10.13 -3.09
C ALA A 70 3.56 -9.72 -2.02
N GLU A 71 4.77 -9.33 -2.43
CA GLU A 71 5.81 -8.86 -1.51
C GLU A 71 5.43 -7.53 -0.84
N ILE A 72 4.81 -6.60 -1.56
CA ILE A 72 4.30 -5.34 -1.00
C ILE A 72 3.22 -5.61 0.06
N ALA A 73 2.25 -6.48 -0.25
CA ALA A 73 1.19 -6.84 0.68
C ALA A 73 1.76 -7.49 1.95
N ALA A 74 2.68 -8.44 1.80
CA ALA A 74 3.34 -9.09 2.93
C ALA A 74 4.14 -8.09 3.78
N TYR A 75 4.94 -7.23 3.15
CA TYR A 75 5.74 -6.21 3.84
C TYR A 75 4.86 -5.23 4.61
N THR A 76 3.77 -4.74 4.01
CA THR A 76 2.84 -3.80 4.66
C THR A 76 2.23 -4.41 5.94
N VAL A 77 1.81 -5.67 5.88
CA VAL A 77 1.29 -6.38 7.07
C VAL A 77 2.38 -6.56 8.13
N MET A 78 3.58 -6.98 7.72
CA MET A 78 4.72 -7.15 8.64
C MET A 78 5.11 -5.85 9.32
N GLN A 79 5.15 -4.73 8.58
CA GLN A 79 5.46 -3.40 9.07
C GLN A 79 4.40 -2.95 10.11
N MET A 80 3.12 -3.06 9.78
CA MET A 80 2.02 -2.75 10.71
C MET A 80 2.13 -3.58 12.00
N MET A 81 2.39 -4.89 11.90
CA MET A 81 2.58 -5.76 13.06
C MET A 81 3.80 -5.36 13.89
N HIS A 82 4.91 -5.01 13.24
CA HIS A 82 6.13 -4.55 13.89
C HIS A 82 5.87 -3.26 14.69
N ASP A 83 5.22 -2.28 14.07
CA ASP A 83 4.92 -0.99 14.69
C ASP A 83 3.96 -1.14 15.87
N MET A 84 2.92 -1.96 15.74
CA MET A 84 2.02 -2.29 16.84
C MET A 84 2.75 -2.96 18.01
N ALA A 85 3.72 -3.84 17.74
CA ALA A 85 4.52 -4.48 18.77
C ALA A 85 5.42 -3.46 19.50
N GLN A 86 6.09 -2.57 18.76
CA GLN A 86 6.91 -1.50 19.34
C GLN A 86 6.08 -0.52 20.19
N ALA A 87 4.90 -0.12 19.72
CA ALA A 87 3.99 0.76 20.46
C ALA A 87 3.53 0.15 21.79
N LYS A 88 3.28 -1.17 21.82
CA LYS A 88 2.96 -1.91 23.06
C LYS A 88 4.13 -1.91 24.04
N VAL A 89 5.36 -2.12 23.55
CA VAL A 89 6.57 -2.07 24.38
C VAL A 89 6.77 -0.68 24.99
N GLN A 90 6.64 0.38 24.19
CA GLN A 90 6.80 1.76 24.67
C GLN A 90 5.76 2.15 25.74
N ARG A 91 4.52 1.66 25.64
CA ARG A 91 3.48 1.88 26.66
C ARG A 91 3.71 1.10 27.96
N ALA A 92 4.40 -0.04 27.92
CA ALA A 92 4.70 -0.84 29.10
C ALA A 92 5.92 -0.32 29.90
N VAL A 93 6.76 0.51 29.27
CA VAL A 93 7.97 1.11 29.88
C VAL A 93 7.70 2.52 30.44
N LYS A 94 6.53 3.11 30.15
CA LYS A 94 6.06 4.40 30.68
C LYS A 94 5.17 4.21 31.89
#